data_AF-A0A3P6FPN0-F1
#
_entry.id   AF-A0A3P6FPN0-F1
#
_cell.length_a   1.000
_cell.length_b   1.000
_cell.length_c   1.000
_cell.angle_alpha   90.00
_cell.angle_beta   90.00
_cell.angle_gamma   90.00
#
_symmetry.space_group_name_H-M   'P 1'
#
loop_
_entity.id
_entity.type
_entity.pdbx_description
1 polymer ?
#
loop_
_entity_poly.entity_id
_entity_poly.type
_entity_poly.pdbx_seq_one_letter_code
_entity_poly.pdbx_strand_id
1 'polypeptide(L)'
;MTHPDEEYRDMKKAKRENDMRGYINDAHHGILTRCFCGERIVNKFSPAIKFPGDFDTLPGRRYFTCAKFENDGFHFCHSWVFAMKEDVKGMLSRVDEMYAQIDKLKDQLKRVTHP
;
A
#
# COMPACT_ATOMS: atom_id res chain seq x y z
N MET A 1 -29.02 27.68 9.87
CA MET A 1 -28.23 27.76 8.63
C MET A 1 -26.86 28.23 9.02
N THR A 2 -25.86 27.38 8.84
CA THR A 2 -24.44 27.72 8.98
C THR A 2 -24.08 28.79 7.95
N HIS A 3 -23.10 29.65 8.26
CA HIS A 3 -22.71 30.70 7.33
C HIS A 3 -22.12 30.07 6.05
N PRO A 4 -22.37 30.60 4.84
CA PRO A 4 -21.87 29.99 3.59
C PRO A 4 -20.35 29.71 3.58
N ASP A 5 -19.56 30.53 4.27
CA ASP A 5 -18.12 30.34 4.44
C ASP A 5 -17.75 29.16 5.36
N GLU A 6 -18.59 28.84 6.34
CA GLU A 6 -18.42 27.65 7.19
C GLU A 6 -18.68 26.38 6.38
N GLU A 7 -19.78 26.34 5.63
CA GLU A 7 -20.12 25.20 4.76
C GLU A 7 -19.03 24.96 3.71
N TYR A 8 -18.48 26.03 3.13
CA TYR A 8 -17.37 25.92 2.17
C TYR A 8 -16.09 25.36 2.82
N ARG A 9 -15.74 25.80 4.04
CA ARG A 9 -14.59 25.28 4.78
C ARG A 9 -14.77 23.81 5.13
N ASP A 10 -15.95 23.43 5.58
CA ASP A 10 -16.28 22.05 5.97
C ASP A 10 -16.24 21.11 4.76
N MET A 11 -16.80 21.53 3.62
CA MET A 11 -16.72 20.76 2.38
C MET A 11 -15.27 20.58 1.91
N LYS A 12 -14.44 21.61 2.01
CA LYS A 12 -13.01 21.52 1.65
C LYS A 12 -12.24 20.59 2.58
N LYS A 13 -12.59 20.56 3.87
CA LYS A 13 -12.03 19.62 4.84
C LYS A 13 -12.45 18.19 4.52
N ALA A 14 -13.74 17.94 4.31
CA ALA A 14 -14.27 16.62 3.96
C ALA A 14 -13.66 16.07 2.66
N LYS A 15 -13.46 16.93 1.64
CA LYS A 15 -12.79 16.54 0.41
C LYS A 15 -11.36 16.06 0.68
N ARG A 16 -10.58 16.82 1.46
CA ARG A 16 -9.20 16.44 1.82
C ARG A 16 -9.14 15.11 2.57
N GLU A 17 -10.07 14.88 3.48
CA GLU A 17 -10.17 13.62 4.22
C GLU A 17 -10.50 12.45 3.28
N ASN A 18 -11.39 12.65 2.30
CA ASN A 18 -11.73 11.63 1.31
C ASN A 18 -10.54 11.34 0.36
N ASP A 19 -9.90 12.39 -0.17
CA ASP A 19 -8.71 12.24 -1.01
C ASP A 19 -7.61 11.46 -0.25
N MET A 20 -7.40 11.77 1.03
CA MET A 20 -6.44 11.07 1.88
C MET A 20 -6.79 9.59 2.08
N ARG A 21 -8.07 9.26 2.31
CA ARG A 21 -8.53 7.87 2.38
C ARG A 21 -8.36 7.13 1.06
N GLY A 22 -8.59 7.81 -0.06
CA GLY A 22 -8.34 7.27 -1.40
C GLY A 22 -6.87 6.88 -1.58
N TYR A 23 -5.94 7.78 -1.25
CA TYR A 23 -4.51 7.49 -1.32
C TYR A 23 -4.08 6.32 -0.43
N ILE A 24 -4.66 6.20 0.76
CA ILE A 24 -4.39 5.05 1.65
C ILE A 24 -4.95 3.76 1.06
N ASN A 25 -6.15 3.81 0.47
CA ASN A 25 -6.75 2.66 -0.21
C ASN A 25 -5.91 2.18 -1.41
N ASP A 26 -5.40 3.12 -2.22
CA ASP A 26 -4.51 2.79 -3.33
C ASP A 26 -3.19 2.22 -2.81
N ALA A 27 -2.68 2.77 -1.71
CA ALA A 27 -1.50 2.28 -1.00
C ALA A 27 -1.64 0.89 -0.37
N HIS A 28 -2.85 0.36 -0.23
CA HIS A 28 -3.03 -1.04 0.16
C HIS A 28 -2.67 -2.01 -0.97
N HIS A 29 -2.41 -1.53 -2.19
CA HIS A 29 -1.95 -2.35 -3.33
C HIS A 29 -0.42 -2.44 -3.36
N GLY A 30 0.14 -3.23 -2.44
CA GLY A 30 1.59 -3.42 -2.25
C GLY A 30 2.16 -2.75 -0.99
N ILE A 31 3.47 -2.91 -0.76
CA ILE A 31 4.11 -2.40 0.46
C ILE A 31 4.65 -0.99 0.28
N LEU A 32 3.96 -0.03 0.90
CA LEU A 32 4.48 1.34 1.05
C LEU A 32 5.79 1.38 1.84
N THR A 33 6.71 2.25 1.39
CA THR A 33 7.92 2.60 2.16
C THR A 33 7.69 3.77 3.12
N ARG A 34 6.73 4.65 2.82
CA ARG A 34 6.36 5.82 3.63
C ARG A 34 4.85 5.96 3.75
N CYS A 35 4.39 6.39 4.92
CA CYS A 35 3.01 6.77 5.19
C CYS A 35 2.71 8.13 4.55
N PHE A 36 1.41 8.42 4.36
CA PHE A 36 0.96 9.74 3.88
C PHE A 36 1.51 10.91 4.72
N CYS A 37 1.63 10.72 6.04
CA CYS A 37 2.21 11.72 6.94
C CYS A 37 3.74 11.91 6.79
N GLY A 38 4.39 11.23 5.84
CA GLY A 38 5.82 11.33 5.53
C GLY A 38 6.71 10.38 6.33
N GLU A 39 6.18 9.82 7.42
CA GLU A 39 6.88 8.87 8.28
C GLU A 39 7.10 7.52 7.62
N ARG A 40 8.09 6.78 8.11
CA ARG A 40 8.43 5.45 7.58
C ARG A 40 7.37 4.41 7.95
N ILE A 41 7.11 3.48 7.03
CA ILE A 41 6.36 2.25 7.34
C ILE A 41 7.29 1.22 7.98
N VAL A 42 6.85 0.63 9.09
CA VAL A 42 7.60 -0.35 9.88
C VAL A 42 6.82 -1.66 10.00
N ASN A 43 7.53 -2.78 10.01
CA ASN A 43 6.97 -4.10 10.31
C ASN A 43 6.93 -4.31 11.83
N LYS A 44 5.74 -4.56 12.37
CA LYS A 44 5.53 -4.85 13.80
C LYS A 44 4.93 -6.22 13.99
N PHE A 45 5.26 -6.82 15.13
CA PHE A 45 4.59 -8.01 15.66
C PHE A 45 3.61 -7.58 16.75
N SER A 46 2.42 -8.19 16.77
CA SER A 46 1.42 -7.93 17.80
C SER A 46 1.49 -8.98 18.90
N PRO A 47 2.07 -8.69 20.08
CA PRO A 47 2.13 -9.65 21.19
C PRO A 47 0.79 -9.80 21.92
N ALA A 48 -0.08 -8.79 21.86
CA ALA A 48 -1.37 -8.73 22.53
C ALA A 48 -2.34 -7.86 21.70
N ILE A 49 -3.64 -7.92 22.02
CA ILE A 49 -4.65 -7.08 21.36
C ILE A 49 -4.30 -5.62 21.65
N LYS A 50 -3.97 -4.86 20.60
CA LYS A 50 -3.63 -3.44 20.74
C LYS A 50 -4.87 -2.55 20.57
N PHE A 51 -5.72 -2.87 19.60
CA PHE A 51 -6.95 -2.15 19.32
C PHE A 51 -8.13 -3.14 19.28
N PRO A 52 -9.15 -2.97 20.13
CA PRO A 52 -10.33 -3.83 20.11
C PRO A 52 -11.01 -3.82 18.74
N GLY A 53 -11.23 -5.01 18.16
CA GLY A 53 -11.89 -5.16 16.86
C GLY A 53 -11.02 -4.94 15.64
N ASP A 54 -9.73 -4.58 15.81
CA ASP A 54 -8.79 -4.47 14.70
C ASP A 54 -8.21 -5.84 14.32
N PHE A 55 -8.53 -6.30 13.12
CA PHE A 55 -8.10 -7.59 12.60
C PHE A 55 -6.58 -7.65 12.36
N ASP A 56 -5.98 -6.56 11.89
CA ASP A 56 -4.58 -6.54 11.48
C ASP A 56 -3.63 -6.57 12.68
N THR A 57 -4.09 -6.13 13.84
CA THR A 57 -3.32 -6.10 15.10
C THR A 57 -3.71 -7.19 16.11
N LEU A 58 -4.42 -8.24 15.68
CA LEU A 58 -4.67 -9.41 16.53
C LEU A 58 -3.37 -10.07 17.02
N PRO A 59 -3.37 -10.67 18.24
CA PRO A 59 -2.20 -11.34 18.80
C PRO A 59 -1.60 -12.37 17.85
N GLY A 60 -0.27 -12.44 17.81
CA GLY A 60 0.49 -13.38 16.98
C GLY A 60 0.64 -12.95 15.52
N ARG A 61 -0.02 -11.87 15.08
CA ARG A 61 0.09 -11.37 13.70
C ARG A 61 1.25 -10.41 13.53
N ARG A 62 1.75 -10.36 12.28
CA ARG A 62 2.63 -9.28 11.80
C ARG A 62 1.83 -8.34 10.93
N TYR A 63 2.18 -7.07 10.98
CA TYR A 63 1.54 -6.02 10.20
C TYR A 63 2.53 -4.91 9.88
N PHE A 64 2.31 -4.25 8.76
CA PHE A 64 3.00 -3.02 8.39
C PHE A 64 2.21 -1.84 8.93
N THR A 65 2.88 -0.86 9.52
CA THR A 65 2.22 0.31 10.07
C THR A 65 3.11 1.54 10.04
N CYS A 66 2.52 2.73 10.08
CA CYS A 66 3.28 3.97 10.25
C CYS A 66 4.09 3.97 11.57
N ALA A 67 5.31 4.53 11.54
CA ALA A 67 6.12 4.73 12.74
C ALA A 67 5.39 5.58 13.81
N LYS A 68 4.62 6.59 13.37
CA LYS A 68 3.76 7.43 14.21
C LYS A 68 2.28 7.08 14.08
N PHE A 69 1.96 5.79 13.98
CA PHE A 69 0.56 5.36 13.81
C PHE A 69 -0.37 5.91 14.88
N GLU A 70 -1.40 6.62 14.43
CA GLU A 70 -2.58 7.01 15.18
C GLU A 70 -3.77 6.24 14.60
N ASN A 71 -4.70 5.76 15.44
CA ASN A 71 -5.89 5.06 14.95
C ASN A 71 -6.96 6.06 14.47
N ASP A 72 -6.56 6.95 13.57
CA ASP A 72 -7.34 8.06 13.03
C ASP A 72 -7.96 7.76 11.64
N GLY A 73 -7.63 6.59 11.08
CA GLY A 73 -8.03 6.18 9.73
C GLY A 73 -7.21 6.83 8.61
N PHE A 74 -6.15 7.58 8.95
CA PHE A 74 -5.25 8.24 8.01
C PHE A 74 -3.83 7.67 8.03
N HIS A 75 -3.48 6.93 9.08
CA HIS A 75 -2.22 6.22 9.14
C HIS A 75 -2.34 4.82 8.57
N PHE A 76 -1.35 4.46 7.74
CA PHE A 76 -1.26 3.13 7.18
C PHE A 76 -1.13 2.07 8.29
N CYS A 77 -2.01 1.08 8.24
CA CYS A 77 -1.93 -0.17 8.98
C CYS A 77 -2.46 -1.27 8.07
N HIS A 78 -1.64 -2.28 7.79
CA HIS A 78 -2.04 -3.36 6.91
C HIS A 78 -1.40 -4.68 7.33
N SER A 79 -2.17 -5.77 7.27
CA SER A 79 -1.67 -7.13 7.48
C SER A 79 -0.44 -7.43 6.64
N TRP A 80 0.57 -8.01 7.27
CA TRP A 80 1.80 -8.44 6.59
C TRP A 80 1.50 -9.50 5.51
N VAL A 81 0.57 -10.42 5.78
CA VAL A 81 0.24 -11.53 4.87
C VAL A 81 -0.41 -11.02 3.58
N PHE A 82 -1.32 -10.04 3.68
CA PHE A 82 -1.98 -9.49 2.49
C PHE A 82 -0.99 -8.68 1.64
N ALA A 83 -0.23 -7.79 2.29
CA ALA A 83 0.78 -6.99 1.61
C ALA A 83 1.83 -7.86 0.88
N MET A 84 2.31 -8.93 1.54
CA MET A 84 3.26 -9.87 0.94
C MET A 84 2.66 -10.66 -0.22
N LYS A 85 1.40 -11.07 -0.13
CA LYS A 85 0.74 -11.80 -1.21
C LYS A 85 0.67 -10.97 -2.49
N GLU A 86 0.36 -9.68 -2.35
CA GLU A 86 0.29 -8.77 -3.49
C GLU A 86 1.67 -8.46 -4.07
N ASP A 87 2.66 -8.17 -3.21
CA ASP A 87 4.03 -7.94 -3.64
C ASP A 87 4.59 -9.16 -4.38
N VAL A 88 4.39 -10.38 -3.87
CA VAL A 88 4.82 -11.62 -4.53
C VAL A 88 4.11 -11.79 -5.87
N LYS A 89 2.81 -11.52 -5.94
CA LYS A 89 2.06 -11.59 -7.21
C LYS A 89 2.64 -10.61 -8.24
N GLY A 90 2.92 -9.37 -7.84
CA GLY A 90 3.54 -8.38 -8.70
C GLY A 90 4.95 -8.78 -9.15
N MET A 91 5.74 -9.37 -8.25
CA MET A 91 7.05 -9.93 -8.59
C MET A 91 6.95 -11.04 -9.64
N LEU A 92 6.01 -11.98 -9.47
CA LEU A 92 5.80 -13.07 -10.42
C LEU A 92 5.43 -12.53 -11.81
N SER A 93 4.52 -11.55 -11.89
CA SER A 93 4.17 -10.93 -13.17
C SER A 93 5.37 -10.27 -13.86
N ARG A 94 6.23 -9.57 -13.10
CA ARG A 94 7.46 -8.97 -13.66
C ARG A 94 8.46 -10.02 -14.14
N VAL A 95 8.56 -11.15 -13.44
CA VAL A 95 9.40 -12.29 -13.86
C VAL A 95 8.88 -12.86 -15.19
N ASP A 96 7.57 -13.05 -15.33
CA ASP A 96 6.96 -13.52 -16.58
C ASP A 96 7.22 -12.57 -17.75
N GLU A 97 7.10 -11.26 -17.53
CA GLU A 97 7.45 -10.23 -18.52
C GLU A 97 8.93 -10.30 -18.93
N MET A 98 9.83 -10.49 -17.96
CA MET A 98 11.26 -10.63 -18.24
C MET A 98 11.54 -11.89 -19.07
N TYR A 99 10.89 -13.01 -18.78
CA TYR A 99 11.03 -14.23 -19.59
C TYR A 99 10.58 -13.99 -21.04
N ALA A 100 9.43 -13.36 -21.24
CA ALA A 100 8.94 -13.02 -22.57
C ALA A 100 9.91 -12.10 -23.34
N GLN A 101 10.54 -11.14 -22.67
CA GLN A 101 11.55 -10.27 -23.27
C GLN A 101 12.82 -11.05 -23.65
N ILE A 102 13.29 -11.94 -22.77
CA ILE A 102 14.46 -12.80 -23.04
C ILE A 102 14.22 -13.67 -24.28
N ASP A 103 13.05 -14.28 -24.40
CA ASP A 103 12.73 -15.14 -25.54
C ASP A 103 12.68 -14.35 -26.85
N LYS A 104 12.07 -13.15 -26.82
CA LYS A 104 12.10 -12.23 -27.96
C LYS A 104 13.52 -11.85 -28.37
N LEU A 105 14.38 -11.53 -27.40
CA LEU A 105 15.79 -11.17 -27.67
C LEU A 105 16.57 -12.35 -28.23
N LYS A 106 16.37 -13.56 -27.71
CA LYS A 106 16.98 -14.78 -28.27
C LYS A 106 16.61 -14.98 -29.73
N ASP A 107 15.34 -14.78 -30.07
CA ASP A 107 14.87 -14.94 -31.45
C ASP A 107 15.42 -13.87 -32.40
N GLN A 108 15.55 -12.63 -31.94
CA GLN A 108 16.23 -11.58 -32.69
C GLN A 108 17.71 -11.91 -32.91
N LEU A 109 18.42 -12.39 -31.87
CA LEU A 109 19.82 -12.77 -31.97
C LEU A 109 20.04 -13.90 -32.98
N LYS A 110 19.17 -14.91 -33.01
CA LYS A 110 19.24 -16.00 -34.01
C LYS A 110 19.18 -15.45 -35.44
N ARG A 111 18.27 -14.50 -35.72
CA ARG A 111 18.11 -13.89 -37.05
C ARG A 111 19.32 -13.06 -37.48
N VAL A 112 20.02 -12.42 -36.53
CA VAL A 112 21.22 -11.62 -36.83
C VAL A 112 22.47 -12.49 -36.97
N THR A 113 22.55 -13.59 -36.22
CA THR A 113 23.72 -14.48 -36.21
C THR A 113 23.67 -15.57 -37.28
N HIS A 114 22.49 -15.88 -37.82
CA HIS A 114 22.28 -16.77 -38.96
C HIS A 114 21.38 -16.07 -40.00
N PRO A 115 21.92 -15.11 -40.78
CA PRO A 115 21.15 -14.36 -41.79
C PRO A 115 20.55 -15.24 -42.88
#